data_AF-A0A6G1KJG6-F1
#
_entry.id   AF-A0A6G1KJG6-F1
#
_cell.length_a   1.000
_cell.length_b   1.000
_cell.length_c   1.000
_cell.angle_alpha   90.00
_cell.angle_beta   90.00
_cell.angle_gamma   90.00
#
_symmetry.space_group_name_H-M   'P 1'
#
loop_
_entity.id
_entity.type
_entity.pdbx_description
1 polymer ?
#
loop_
_entity_poly.entity_id
_entity_poly.type
_entity_poly.pdbx_seq_one_letter_code
_entity_poly.pdbx_strand_id
1 'polypeptide(L)'
;MTAIPTTYRLVFLYIEPVSTLVGAIYAHYLQSKYLTLTHLASAPGNSIPISTSIVLTQLANLYLLLCINEAMVLRATSDLKVWTTFLFGLLVADFGHLYSVRLVGNWVYWQFWNWNAIDWGNVGFVYFVAVTRVFFLLGAGFGKSELRRPKKTR
;
A
#
# COMPACT_ATOMS: atom_id res chain seq x y z
N MET A 1 -25.51 -12.10 -0.31
CA MET A 1 -24.31 -11.37 0.13
C MET A 1 -23.21 -11.83 -0.79
N THR A 2 -22.64 -10.91 -1.56
CA THR A 2 -21.57 -11.24 -2.50
C THR A 2 -20.33 -11.63 -1.71
N ALA A 3 -19.93 -12.90 -1.81
CA ALA A 3 -18.74 -13.37 -1.15
C ALA A 3 -17.51 -12.75 -1.82
N ILE A 4 -16.69 -12.04 -1.05
CA ILE A 4 -15.45 -11.46 -1.55
C ILE A 4 -14.49 -12.60 -1.91
N PRO A 5 -13.95 -12.63 -3.16
CA PRO A 5 -13.02 -13.68 -3.58
C PRO A 5 -11.82 -13.85 -2.63
N THR A 6 -11.43 -15.10 -2.41
CA THR A 6 -10.35 -15.47 -1.47
C THR A 6 -9.02 -14.81 -1.82
N THR A 7 -8.74 -14.59 -3.11
CA THR A 7 -7.54 -13.90 -3.60
C THR A 7 -7.45 -12.48 -3.04
N TYR A 8 -8.53 -11.70 -3.10
CA TYR A 8 -8.57 -10.34 -2.54
C TYR A 8 -8.45 -10.35 -1.01
N ARG A 9 -9.08 -11.32 -0.35
CA ARG A 9 -8.94 -11.47 1.11
C ARG A 9 -7.51 -11.78 1.52
N LEU A 10 -6.81 -12.65 0.80
CA LEU A 10 -5.41 -12.98 1.06
C LEU A 10 -4.53 -11.71 0.95
N VAL A 11 -4.69 -10.95 -0.12
CA VAL A 11 -3.89 -9.74 -0.36
C VAL A 11 -4.19 -8.68 0.69
N PHE A 12 -5.44 -8.23 0.78
CA PHE A 12 -5.82 -7.06 1.58
C PHE A 12 -5.86 -7.32 3.08
N LEU A 13 -6.15 -8.55 3.51
CA LEU A 13 -6.21 -8.85 4.95
C LEU A 13 -4.86 -9.28 5.51
N TYR A 14 -3.95 -9.85 4.71
CA TYR A 14 -2.72 -10.45 5.25
C TYR A 14 -1.45 -9.91 4.62
N ILE A 15 -1.31 -9.98 3.29
CA ILE A 15 -0.06 -9.60 2.63
C ILE A 15 0.20 -8.10 2.80
N GLU A 16 -0.81 -7.28 2.57
CA GLU A 16 -0.70 -5.83 2.61
C GLU A 16 -0.42 -5.28 4.02
N PRO A 17 -1.18 -5.65 5.09
CA PRO A 17 -0.86 -5.20 6.44
C PRO A 17 0.54 -5.59 6.93
N VAL A 18 1.02 -6.79 6.54
CA VAL A 18 2.38 -7.22 6.91
C VAL A 18 3.42 -6.36 6.19
N SER A 19 3.20 -6.06 4.91
CA SER A 19 4.10 -5.21 4.13
C SER A 19 4.16 -3.78 4.68
N THR A 20 3.01 -3.19 5.02
CA THR A 20 2.94 -1.83 5.60
C THR A 20 3.58 -1.78 7.00
N LEU A 21 3.43 -2.84 7.81
CA LEU A 21 4.15 -2.98 9.08
C LEU A 21 5.68 -3.03 8.91
N VAL A 22 6.18 -3.79 7.93
CA VAL A 22 7.62 -3.83 7.61
C VAL A 22 8.11 -2.44 7.23
N GLY A 23 7.35 -1.71 6.41
CA GLY A 23 7.62 -0.30 6.07
C GLY A 23 7.73 0.59 7.31
N ALA A 24 6.80 0.46 8.26
CA ALA A 24 6.82 1.21 9.51
C ALA A 24 8.08 0.92 10.35
N ILE A 25 8.44 -0.36 10.48
CA ILE A 25 9.64 -0.79 11.23
C ILE A 25 10.90 -0.20 10.61
N TYR A 26 11.04 -0.28 9.28
CA TYR A 26 12.21 0.26 8.59
C TYR A 26 12.30 1.79 8.70
N ALA A 27 11.17 2.48 8.56
CA ALA A 27 11.12 3.94 8.66
C ALA A 27 11.46 4.45 10.07
N HIS A 28 11.11 3.72 11.15
CA HIS A 28 11.43 4.17 12.51
C HIS A 28 12.75 3.63 13.05
N TYR A 29 12.98 2.31 12.98
CA TYR A 29 14.11 1.67 13.64
C TYR A 29 15.37 1.59 12.78
N LEU A 30 15.23 1.66 11.45
CA LEU A 30 16.33 1.49 10.49
C LEU A 30 16.53 2.73 9.61
N GLN A 31 16.36 3.93 10.16
CA GLN A 31 16.34 5.20 9.42
C GLN A 31 17.54 5.41 8.48
N SER A 32 18.77 5.15 8.95
CA SER A 32 19.99 5.33 8.13
C SER A 32 19.96 4.41 6.90
N LYS A 33 19.60 3.13 7.11
CA LYS A 33 19.43 2.15 6.05
C LYS A 33 18.28 2.52 5.12
N TYR A 34 17.15 2.97 5.67
CA TYR A 34 15.99 3.40 4.90
C TYR A 34 16.33 4.55 3.95
N LEU A 35 16.98 5.60 4.44
CA LEU A 35 17.42 6.75 3.63
C LEU A 35 18.48 6.35 2.60
N THR A 36 19.44 5.52 2.99
CA THR A 36 20.50 5.02 2.09
C THR A 36 19.91 4.22 0.93
N LEU A 37 18.95 3.34 1.20
CA LEU A 37 18.26 2.58 0.16
C LEU A 37 17.37 3.48 -0.70
N THR A 38 16.74 4.51 -0.09
CA THR A 38 15.84 5.44 -0.80
C THR A 38 16.61 6.24 -1.84
N HIS A 39 17.74 6.83 -1.45
CA HIS A 39 18.60 7.55 -2.39
C HIS A 39 20.01 7.71 -1.80
N LEU A 40 20.93 6.84 -2.22
CA LEU A 40 22.30 6.77 -1.69
C LEU A 40 23.03 8.13 -1.76
N ALA A 41 22.92 8.83 -2.89
CA ALA A 41 23.69 10.05 -3.13
C ALA A 41 23.28 11.23 -2.24
N SER A 42 22.08 11.22 -1.65
CA SER A 42 21.62 12.28 -0.74
C SER A 42 21.39 11.79 0.69
N ALA A 43 21.74 10.55 1.02
CA ALA A 43 21.56 10.02 2.36
C ALA A 43 22.60 10.64 3.32
N PRO A 44 22.20 11.04 4.55
CA PRO A 44 23.11 11.67 5.52
C PRO A 44 24.07 10.67 6.22
N GLY A 45 24.12 9.42 5.75
CA GLY A 45 24.84 8.33 6.42
C GLY A 45 24.29 8.07 7.82
N ASN A 46 25.19 7.90 8.80
CA ASN A 46 24.82 7.53 10.18
C ASN A 46 24.37 8.72 11.04
N SER A 47 24.65 9.96 10.63
CA SER A 47 24.27 11.16 11.39
C SER A 47 22.99 11.77 10.82
N ILE A 48 21.86 11.20 11.23
CA ILE A 48 20.55 11.63 10.72
C ILE A 48 20.15 12.93 11.42
N PRO A 49 19.84 14.02 10.69
CA PRO A 49 19.34 15.24 11.29
C PRO A 49 18.07 14.99 12.12
N ILE A 50 17.95 15.65 13.27
CA ILE A 50 16.82 15.47 14.20
C ILE A 50 15.48 15.67 13.49
N SER A 51 15.36 16.70 12.65
CA SER A 51 14.15 16.96 11.86
C SER A 51 13.80 15.80 10.92
N THR A 52 14.78 15.19 10.28
CA THR A 52 14.58 14.03 9.40
C THR A 52 14.14 12.80 10.21
N SER A 53 14.75 12.58 11.37
CA SER A 53 14.35 11.48 12.27
C SER A 53 12.92 11.61 12.78
N ILE A 54 12.48 12.83 13.11
CA ILE A 54 11.10 13.12 13.49
C ILE A 54 10.15 12.82 12.33
N VAL A 55 10.43 13.32 11.13
CA VAL A 55 9.58 13.09 9.94
C VAL A 55 9.51 11.61 9.57
N LEU A 56 10.62 10.87 9.63
CA LEU A 56 10.62 9.42 9.39
C LEU A 56 9.82 8.66 10.45
N THR A 57 9.85 9.11 11.70
CA THR A 57 9.03 8.53 12.77
C THR A 57 7.54 8.84 12.57
N GLN A 58 7.20 10.03 12.10
CA GLN A 58 5.83 10.39 11.72
C GLN A 58 5.35 9.54 10.52
N LEU A 59 6.22 9.31 9.53
CA LEU A 59 5.93 8.41 8.41
C LEU A 59 5.69 6.98 8.90
N ALA A 60 6.55 6.46 9.78
CA ALA A 60 6.38 5.15 10.39
C ALA A 60 5.07 5.02 11.15
N ASN A 61 4.69 6.06 11.90
CA ASN A 61 3.40 6.11 12.59
C ASN A 61 2.21 6.05 11.62
N LEU A 62 2.28 6.73 10.48
CA LEU A 62 1.25 6.64 9.43
C LEU A 62 1.21 5.26 8.78
N TYR A 63 2.34 4.61 8.54
CA TYR A 63 2.37 3.23 8.05
C TYR A 63 1.82 2.23 9.07
N LEU A 64 2.09 2.43 10.36
CA LEU A 64 1.50 1.61 11.42
C LEU A 64 -0.02 1.81 11.49
N LEU A 65 -0.49 3.05 11.41
CA LEU A 65 -1.91 3.38 11.33
C LEU A 65 -2.57 2.69 10.12
N LEU A 66 -1.90 2.73 8.97
CA LEU A 66 -2.37 2.08 7.74
C LEU A 66 -2.48 0.56 7.92
N CYS A 67 -1.43 -0.09 8.42
CA CYS A 67 -1.43 -1.51 8.78
C CYS A 67 -2.61 -1.89 9.68
N ILE A 68 -2.85 -1.11 10.73
CA ILE A 68 -3.95 -1.36 11.67
C ILE A 68 -5.31 -1.20 10.97
N ASN A 69 -5.50 -0.15 10.17
CA ASN A 69 -6.76 0.07 9.45
C ASN A 69 -7.04 -1.02 8.42
N GLU A 70 -6.06 -1.38 7.59
CA GLU A 70 -6.16 -2.47 6.63
C GLU A 70 -6.47 -3.81 7.34
N ALA A 71 -5.80 -4.06 8.46
CA ALA A 71 -6.02 -5.27 9.23
C ALA A 71 -7.41 -5.31 9.89
N MET A 72 -7.88 -4.21 10.48
CA MET A 72 -9.07 -4.22 11.33
C MET A 72 -10.36 -3.88 10.57
N VAL A 73 -10.36 -2.82 9.75
CA VAL A 73 -11.59 -2.29 9.13
C VAL A 73 -12.23 -3.33 8.21
N LEU A 74 -11.43 -3.96 7.35
CA LEU A 74 -11.91 -4.97 6.41
C LEU A 74 -12.28 -6.30 7.09
N ARG A 75 -11.76 -6.57 8.29
CA ARG A 75 -12.19 -7.71 9.12
C ARG A 75 -13.47 -7.44 9.90
N ALA A 76 -13.73 -6.17 10.23
CA ALA A 76 -14.90 -5.77 11.01
C ALA A 76 -16.19 -5.81 10.19
N THR A 77 -16.13 -5.91 8.85
CA THR A 77 -17.31 -5.89 7.99
C THR A 77 -17.17 -6.77 6.75
N SER A 78 -18.32 -7.30 6.31
CA SER A 78 -18.47 -7.97 5.02
C SER A 78 -19.24 -7.12 3.99
N ASP A 79 -19.55 -5.86 4.31
CA ASP A 79 -20.25 -4.95 3.40
C ASP A 79 -19.32 -4.52 2.25
N LEU A 80 -19.69 -4.91 1.04
CA LEU A 80 -18.96 -4.59 -0.19
C LEU A 80 -18.83 -3.08 -0.41
N LYS A 81 -19.79 -2.26 0.02
CA LYS A 81 -19.68 -0.80 -0.07
C LYS A 81 -18.56 -0.26 0.79
N VAL A 82 -18.42 -0.78 2.01
CA VAL A 82 -17.32 -0.36 2.91
C VAL A 82 -15.98 -0.77 2.32
N TRP A 83 -15.87 -2.00 1.83
CA TRP A 83 -14.67 -2.48 1.13
C TRP A 83 -14.32 -1.62 -0.09
N THR A 84 -15.31 -1.32 -0.94
CA THR A 84 -15.10 -0.52 -2.16
C THR A 84 -14.65 0.89 -1.82
N THR A 85 -15.31 1.57 -0.88
CA THR A 85 -14.94 2.94 -0.47
C THR A 85 -13.55 2.98 0.17
N PHE A 86 -13.25 2.02 1.04
CA PHE A 86 -11.96 1.94 1.71
C PHE A 86 -10.82 1.67 0.71
N LEU A 87 -10.97 0.66 -0.17
CA LEU A 87 -9.97 0.33 -1.18
C LEU A 87 -9.80 1.42 -2.24
N PHE A 88 -10.85 2.20 -2.54
CA PHE A 88 -10.72 3.38 -3.38
C PHE A 88 -9.83 4.46 -2.74
N GLY A 89 -10.02 4.73 -1.44
CA GLY A 89 -9.16 5.64 -0.70
C GLY A 89 -7.70 5.18 -0.69
N LEU A 90 -7.47 3.88 -0.51
CA LEU A 90 -6.13 3.29 -0.59
C LEU A 90 -5.53 3.37 -1.98
N LEU A 91 -6.32 3.22 -3.05
CA LEU A 91 -5.83 3.39 -4.42
C LEU A 91 -5.32 4.82 -4.66
N VAL A 92 -5.98 5.83 -4.09
CA VAL A 92 -5.48 7.22 -4.14
C VAL A 92 -4.15 7.34 -3.39
N ALA A 93 -4.03 6.68 -2.23
CA ALA A 93 -2.78 6.66 -1.47
C ALA A 93 -1.65 5.98 -2.25
N ASP A 94 -1.91 4.91 -3.01
CA ASP A 94 -0.92 4.24 -3.87
C ASP A 94 -0.32 5.21 -4.89
N PHE A 95 -1.16 6.00 -5.58
CA PHE A 95 -0.68 7.00 -6.53
C PHE A 95 0.13 8.10 -5.85
N GLY A 96 -0.28 8.53 -4.65
CA GLY A 96 0.50 9.47 -3.83
C GLY A 96 1.88 8.90 -3.47
N HIS A 97 1.94 7.63 -3.07
CA HIS A 97 3.19 6.95 -2.74
C HIS A 97 4.10 6.83 -3.97
N LEU A 98 3.57 6.41 -5.12
CA LEU A 98 4.33 6.34 -6.38
C LEU A 98 4.85 7.72 -6.81
N TYR A 99 4.06 8.78 -6.65
CA TYR A 99 4.48 10.15 -6.93
C TYR A 99 5.59 10.64 -5.98
N SER A 100 5.62 10.14 -4.74
CA SER A 100 6.63 10.53 -3.74
C SER A 100 8.05 10.17 -4.17
N VAL A 101 8.22 9.05 -4.90
CA VAL A 101 9.54 8.56 -5.36
C VAL A 101 10.01 9.17 -6.68
N ARG A 102 9.27 10.10 -7.28
CA ARG A 102 9.60 10.69 -8.60
C ARG A 102 11.00 11.32 -8.67
N LEU A 103 11.52 11.79 -7.52
CA LEU A 103 12.82 12.44 -7.44
C LEU A 103 14.00 11.45 -7.47
N VAL A 104 13.74 10.14 -7.27
CA VAL A 104 14.75 9.08 -7.50
C VAL A 104 15.14 9.00 -8.97
N GLY A 105 14.23 9.41 -9.85
CA GLY A 105 14.42 9.45 -11.29
C GLY A 105 13.49 8.51 -12.02
N ASN A 106 13.24 8.84 -13.28
CA ASN A 106 12.30 8.15 -14.16
C ASN A 106 12.53 6.63 -14.26
N TRP A 107 13.80 6.19 -14.19
CA TRP A 107 14.17 4.78 -14.26
C TRP A 107 13.46 3.90 -13.20
N VAL A 108 13.15 4.47 -12.03
CA VAL A 108 12.57 3.73 -10.90
C VAL A 108 11.19 3.14 -11.22
N TYR A 109 10.50 3.64 -12.23
CA TYR A 109 9.16 3.16 -12.58
C TYR A 109 9.14 2.01 -13.59
N TRP A 110 10.26 1.74 -14.28
CA TRP A 110 10.27 0.76 -15.38
C TRP A 110 11.52 -0.10 -15.48
N GLN A 111 12.67 0.33 -14.94
CA GLN A 111 13.91 -0.44 -14.96
C GLN A 111 14.00 -1.36 -13.74
N PHE A 112 13.07 -2.31 -13.63
CA PHE A 112 12.99 -3.21 -12.46
C PHE A 112 14.25 -4.07 -12.25
N TRP A 113 15.06 -4.25 -13.29
CA TRP A 113 16.37 -4.91 -13.19
C TRP A 113 17.43 -4.08 -12.43
N ASN A 114 17.19 -2.79 -12.25
CA ASN A 114 18.05 -1.89 -11.46
C ASN A 114 17.52 -1.65 -10.04
N TRP A 115 16.35 -2.21 -9.68
CA TRP A 115 15.72 -1.98 -8.38
C TRP A 115 16.50 -2.61 -7.24
N ASN A 116 16.74 -1.81 -6.21
CA ASN A 116 17.21 -2.31 -4.93
C ASN A 116 16.02 -2.77 -4.05
N ALA A 117 16.30 -3.26 -2.84
CA ALA A 117 15.28 -3.79 -1.94
C ALA A 117 14.13 -2.81 -1.63
N ILE A 118 14.40 -1.50 -1.48
CA ILE A 118 13.36 -0.51 -1.20
C ILE A 118 12.58 -0.12 -2.45
N ASP A 119 13.19 -0.18 -3.64
CA ASP A 119 12.49 0.10 -4.90
C ASP A 119 11.43 -0.99 -5.17
N TRP A 120 11.77 -2.25 -4.87
CA TRP A 120 10.79 -3.34 -4.90
C TRP A 120 9.61 -3.10 -3.95
N GLY A 121 9.85 -2.57 -2.76
CA GLY A 121 8.79 -2.21 -1.82
C GLY A 121 7.98 -0.98 -2.25
N ASN A 122 8.67 0.08 -2.66
CA ASN A 122 8.07 1.38 -2.95
C ASN A 122 7.37 1.46 -4.31
N VAL A 123 7.79 0.64 -5.28
CA VAL A 123 7.25 0.65 -6.64
C VAL A 123 6.65 -0.70 -6.98
N GLY A 124 7.44 -1.78 -6.91
CA GLY A 124 6.98 -3.11 -7.31
C GLY A 124 5.75 -3.59 -6.54
N PHE A 125 5.83 -3.58 -5.21
CA PHE A 125 4.74 -3.99 -4.34
C PHE A 125 3.54 -3.03 -4.45
N VAL A 126 3.79 -1.72 -4.53
CA VAL A 126 2.73 -0.72 -4.70
C VAL A 126 1.96 -0.89 -6.01
N TYR A 127 2.66 -1.18 -7.13
CA TYR A 127 2.00 -1.55 -8.38
C TYR A 127 1.14 -2.80 -8.23
N PHE A 128 1.65 -3.83 -7.56
CA PHE A 128 0.89 -5.06 -7.33
C PHE A 128 -0.41 -4.80 -6.55
N VAL A 129 -0.35 -4.07 -5.43
CA VAL A 129 -1.55 -3.78 -4.64
C VAL A 129 -2.50 -2.81 -5.36
N ALA A 130 -1.99 -1.78 -6.04
CA ALA A 130 -2.80 -0.84 -6.80
C ALA A 130 -3.57 -1.53 -7.94
N VAL A 131 -2.90 -2.40 -8.71
CA VAL A 131 -3.55 -3.21 -9.75
C VAL A 131 -4.61 -4.14 -9.16
N THR A 132 -4.31 -4.77 -8.01
CA THR A 132 -5.27 -5.64 -7.31
C THR A 132 -6.51 -4.85 -6.87
N ARG A 133 -6.33 -3.62 -6.37
CA ARG A 133 -7.44 -2.71 -6.02
C ARG A 133 -8.24 -2.31 -7.25
N VAL A 134 -7.60 -1.97 -8.37
CA VAL A 134 -8.30 -1.66 -9.62
C VAL A 134 -9.16 -2.85 -10.06
N PHE A 135 -8.63 -4.07 -10.05
CA PHE A 135 -9.41 -5.27 -10.37
C PHE A 135 -10.58 -5.49 -9.42
N PHE A 136 -10.39 -5.28 -8.11
CA PHE A 136 -11.46 -5.36 -7.12
C PHE A 136 -12.56 -4.34 -7.42
N LEU A 137 -12.20 -3.07 -7.65
CA LEU A 137 -13.13 -1.96 -7.89
C LEU A 137 -13.92 -2.14 -9.20
N LEU A 138 -13.30 -2.77 -10.21
CA LEU A 138 -13.97 -3.15 -11.46
C LEU A 138 -14.85 -4.40 -11.33
N GLY A 139 -14.88 -5.05 -10.16
CA GLY A 139 -15.64 -6.27 -9.92
C GLY A 139 -15.05 -7.50 -10.62
N ALA A 140 -13.77 -7.50 -10.98
CA ALA A 140 -13.12 -8.66 -11.59
C ALA A 140 -13.06 -9.83 -10.61
N GLY A 141 -13.37 -11.04 -11.08
CA GLY A 141 -13.39 -12.26 -10.25
C GLY A 141 -14.64 -12.42 -9.38
N PHE A 142 -15.57 -11.46 -9.39
CA PHE A 142 -16.89 -11.62 -8.79
C PHE A 142 -17.83 -12.36 -9.74
N GLY A 143 -18.60 -13.33 -9.23
CA GLY A 143 -19.48 -14.18 -10.04
C GLY A 143 -20.58 -13.39 -10.78
N LYS A 144 -20.93 -13.79 -12.01
CA LYS A 144 -21.92 -13.10 -12.88
C LYS A 144 -23.33 -12.98 -12.26
N SER A 145 -23.68 -13.79 -11.26
CA SER A 145 -24.95 -13.73 -10.52
C SER A 145 -24.98 -12.63 -9.44
N GLU A 146 -23.84 -12.06 -9.10
CA GLU A 146 -23.67 -11.08 -8.01
C GLU A 146 -23.79 -9.63 -8.49
N LEU A 147 -23.46 -9.37 -9.76
CA LEU A 147 -23.53 -8.03 -10.39
C LEU A 147 -24.93 -7.68 -10.93
N ARG A 148 -25.86 -8.64 -10.96
CA ARG A 148 -27.24 -8.47 -11.45
C ARG A 148 -28.27 -8.74 -10.33
N ARG A 149 -28.40 -7.82 -9.38
CA ARG A 149 -29.67 -7.67 -8.65
C ARG A 149 -30.17 -6.23 -8.79
N PRO A 150 -31.11 -5.96 -9.72
CA PRO A 150 -31.89 -4.74 -9.66
C PRO A 150 -32.64 -4.70 -8.32
N LYS A 151 -32.67 -3.54 -7.67
CA LYS A 151 -33.53 -3.25 -6.50
C LYS A 151 -34.94 -3.76 -6.81
N LYS A 152 -35.45 -4.73 -6.05
CA LYS A 152 -36.90 -4.94 -5.96
C LYS A 152 -37.46 -3.73 -5.22
N THR A 153 -38.07 -2.82 -5.97
CA THR A 153 -39.08 -1.89 -5.45
C THR A 153 -40.16 -2.69 -4.73
N ARG A 154 -40.37 -2.38 -3.46
CA ARG A 154 -41.64 -2.60 -2.79
C ARG A 154 -41.97 -1.35 -2.01
#